data_AF-A0A972E2W7-F1
#
_entry.id   AF-A0A972E2W7-F1
#
_cell.length_a   1.000
_cell.length_b   1.000
_cell.length_c   1.000
_cell.angle_alpha   90.00
_cell.angle_beta   90.00
_cell.angle_gamma   90.00
#
_symmetry.space_group_name_H-M   'P 1'
#
loop_
_entity.id
_entity.type
_entity.pdbx_description
1 polymer ?
#
loop_
_entity_poly.entity_id
_entity_poly.type
_entity_poly.pdbx_seq_one_letter_code
_entity_poly.pdbx_strand_id
1 'polypeptide(L)'
;NCTFLNCRIEGPTVIGHNAKFQNVTIGPYTAIGNDCALEHVELENSILMDRVRLSNLSVRMKESILGCDFEWSGTYPDAGVVQIVAGDHNKISFY
;
A
#
# COMPACT_ATOMS: atom_id res chain seq x y z
N ASN A 1 -10.08 5.83 13.84
CA ASN A 1 -9.22 4.83 14.52
C ASN A 1 -8.54 3.96 13.48
N CYS A 2 -7.23 3.75 13.57
CA CYS A 2 -6.50 2.83 12.69
C CYS A 2 -6.47 1.42 13.30
N THR A 3 -6.44 0.39 12.47
CA THR A 3 -6.39 -1.02 12.90
C THR A 3 -5.21 -1.74 12.26
N PHE A 4 -4.48 -2.52 13.05
CA PHE A 4 -3.31 -3.28 12.62
C PHE A 4 -3.47 -4.73 13.07
N LEU A 5 -3.36 -5.68 12.14
CA LEU A 5 -3.39 -7.11 12.40
C LEU A 5 -2.17 -7.77 11.75
N ASN A 6 -1.26 -8.30 12.57
CA ASN A 6 -0.02 -8.91 12.08
C ASN A 6 0.77 -7.97 11.15
N CYS A 7 1.10 -6.77 11.65
CA CYS A 7 1.80 -5.75 10.87
C CYS A 7 3.19 -5.48 11.45
N ARG A 8 4.15 -5.15 10.57
CA ARG A 8 5.46 -4.60 10.93
C ARG A 8 5.57 -3.19 10.36
N ILE A 9 5.93 -2.22 11.20
CA ILE A 9 6.09 -0.82 10.81
C ILE A 9 7.47 -0.36 11.24
N GLU A 10 8.24 0.13 10.28
CA GLU A 10 9.59 0.66 10.48
C GLU A 10 9.61 2.12 10.07
N GLY A 11 9.73 3.01 11.05
CA GLY A 11 9.74 4.45 10.84
C GLY A 11 11.04 4.96 10.21
N PRO A 12 11.04 6.23 9.72
CA PRO A 12 9.96 7.19 9.83
C PRO A 12 8.81 6.91 8.84
N THR A 13 7.58 6.93 9.34
CA THR A 13 6.37 6.64 8.55
C THR A 13 5.25 7.57 8.99
N VAL A 14 4.44 8.04 8.05
CA VAL A 14 3.21 8.79 8.32
C VAL A 14 2.01 7.89 7.99
N ILE A 15 1.03 7.82 8.89
CA ILE A 15 -0.20 7.04 8.69
C ILE A 15 -1.39 7.94 8.99
N GLY A 16 -2.24 8.14 7.99
CA GLY A 16 -3.49 8.88 8.08
C GLY A 16 -4.55 8.16 8.91
N HIS A 17 -5.67 8.85 9.12
CA HIS A 17 -6.74 8.35 9.97
C HIS A 17 -7.51 7.20 9.32
N ASN A 18 -8.12 6.35 10.14
CA ASN A 18 -9.02 5.28 9.70
C ASN A 18 -8.41 4.24 8.76
N ALA A 19 -7.08 4.16 8.71
CA ALA A 19 -6.39 3.17 7.89
C ALA A 19 -6.48 1.76 8.51
N LYS A 20 -6.61 0.75 7.65
CA LYS A 20 -6.73 -0.66 8.02
C LYS A 20 -5.61 -1.48 7.39
N PHE A 21 -4.89 -2.23 8.22
CA PHE A 21 -3.75 -3.03 7.78
C PHE A 21 -3.87 -4.46 8.30
N GLN A 22 -3.67 -5.43 7.42
CA GLN A 22 -3.64 -6.86 7.75
C GLN A 22 -2.51 -7.58 7.00
N ASN A 23 -1.59 -8.23 7.71
CA ASN A 23 -0.43 -8.89 7.09
C ASN A 23 0.39 -7.92 6.23
N VAL A 24 0.72 -6.75 6.79
CA VAL A 24 1.37 -5.65 6.06
C VAL A 24 2.74 -5.35 6.67
N THR A 25 3.74 -5.17 5.81
CA THR A 25 5.02 -4.56 6.20
C THR A 25 5.11 -3.15 5.61
N ILE A 26 5.24 -2.15 6.46
CA ILE A 26 5.45 -0.76 6.08
C ILE A 26 6.87 -0.37 6.48
N GLY A 27 7.73 -0.17 5.50
CA GLY A 27 9.11 0.26 5.65
C GLY A 27 9.25 1.78 5.78
N PRO A 28 10.49 2.24 6.03
CA PRO A 28 10.79 3.65 6.27
C PRO A 28 10.46 4.52 5.05
N TYR A 29 10.28 5.81 5.33
CA TYR A 29 9.98 6.85 4.34
C TYR A 29 8.68 6.60 3.57
N THR A 30 7.73 5.91 4.22
CA THR A 30 6.40 5.66 3.66
C THR A 30 5.38 6.62 4.25
N ALA A 31 4.53 7.20 3.41
CA ALA A 31 3.39 8.00 3.81
C ALA A 31 2.10 7.33 3.33
N ILE A 32 1.17 7.10 4.25
CA ILE A 32 -0.14 6.51 3.98
C ILE A 32 -1.24 7.52 4.32
N GLY A 33 -2.13 7.79 3.38
CA GLY A 33 -3.27 8.69 3.53
C GLY A 33 -4.38 8.16 4.44
N ASN A 34 -5.45 8.94 4.54
CA ASN A 34 -6.64 8.58 5.30
C ASN A 34 -7.45 7.47 4.59
N ASP A 35 -8.16 6.67 5.38
CA ASP A 35 -9.11 5.66 4.92
C ASP A 35 -8.52 4.60 3.96
N CYS A 36 -7.19 4.39 4.01
CA CYS A 36 -6.51 3.35 3.25
C CYS A 36 -6.77 1.94 3.81
N ALA A 37 -6.79 0.94 2.94
CA ALA A 37 -6.93 -0.47 3.32
C ALA A 37 -5.88 -1.32 2.61
N LEU A 38 -4.95 -1.90 3.36
CA LEU A 38 -3.88 -2.73 2.82
C LEU A 38 -3.93 -4.15 3.43
N GLU A 39 -3.85 -5.17 2.57
CA GLU A 39 -3.90 -6.58 2.98
C GLU A 39 -2.88 -7.43 2.20
N HIS A 40 -1.98 -8.13 2.89
CA HIS A 40 -0.89 -8.90 2.26
C HIS A 40 -0.04 -8.04 1.32
N VAL A 41 0.60 -7.01 1.88
CA VAL A 41 1.35 -5.99 1.14
C VAL A 41 2.66 -5.65 1.85
N GLU A 42 3.73 -5.46 1.07
CA GLU A 42 4.98 -4.89 1.55
C GLU A 42 5.29 -3.59 0.82
N LEU A 43 5.58 -2.53 1.58
CA LEU A 43 5.81 -1.16 1.08
C LEU A 43 7.08 -0.57 1.69
N GLU A 44 7.82 0.23 0.92
CA GLU A 44 8.93 1.06 1.42
C GLU A 44 9.10 2.31 0.53
N ASN A 45 9.58 3.43 1.09
CA ASN A 45 9.90 4.64 0.32
C ASN A 45 8.77 5.06 -0.65
N SER A 46 7.52 5.02 -0.19
CA SER A 46 6.34 5.19 -1.07
C SER A 46 5.29 6.12 -0.46
N ILE A 47 4.50 6.76 -1.31
CA ILE A 47 3.40 7.65 -0.93
C ILE A 47 2.08 7.07 -1.44
N LEU A 48 1.17 6.76 -0.53
CA LEU A 48 -0.20 6.36 -0.81
C LEU A 48 -1.10 7.51 -0.37
N MET A 49 -1.85 8.10 -1.30
CA MET A 49 -2.85 9.12 -0.97
C MET A 49 -4.09 8.51 -0.30
N ASP A 50 -5.13 9.31 -0.09
CA ASP A 50 -6.33 8.89 0.61
C ASP A 50 -7.11 7.80 -0.15
N ARG A 51 -7.73 6.88 0.60
CA ARG A 51 -8.62 5.81 0.10
C ARG A 51 -7.94 4.81 -0.85
N VAL A 52 -6.62 4.66 -0.79
CA VAL A 52 -5.91 3.62 -1.54
C VAL A 52 -6.24 2.23 -0.98
N ARG A 53 -6.53 1.28 -1.87
CA ARG A 53 -6.79 -0.13 -1.53
C ARG A 53 -5.80 -1.05 -2.23
N LEU A 54 -4.99 -1.76 -1.45
CA LEU A 54 -4.04 -2.75 -1.97
C LEU A 54 -4.33 -4.11 -1.34
N SER A 55 -4.43 -5.17 -2.14
CA SER A 55 -4.74 -6.50 -1.63
C SER A 55 -4.03 -7.61 -2.41
N ASN A 56 -3.40 -8.53 -1.68
CA ASN A 56 -2.80 -9.76 -2.21
C ASN A 56 -1.70 -9.50 -3.26
N LEU A 57 -0.80 -8.56 -2.96
CA LEU A 57 0.34 -8.25 -3.82
C LEU A 57 1.48 -9.23 -3.53
N SER A 58 1.87 -10.03 -4.54
CA SER A 58 3.07 -10.88 -4.52
C SER A 58 4.38 -10.11 -4.69
N VAL A 59 4.29 -8.83 -5.06
CA VAL A 59 5.43 -7.93 -5.26
C VAL A 59 5.59 -7.00 -4.08
N ARG A 60 6.83 -6.60 -3.83
CA ARG A 60 7.18 -5.55 -2.87
C ARG A 60 7.12 -4.21 -3.60
N MET A 61 6.36 -3.26 -3.08
CA MET A 61 6.24 -1.94 -3.69
C MET A 61 7.29 -0.99 -3.09
N LYS A 62 8.10 -0.38 -3.95
CA LYS A 62 9.11 0.62 -3.55
C LYS A 62 9.05 1.85 -4.45
N GLU A 63 9.48 3.00 -3.92
CA GLU A 63 9.67 4.24 -4.70
C GLU A 63 8.42 4.69 -5.47
N SER A 64 7.24 4.40 -4.92
CA SER A 64 5.96 4.50 -5.63
C SER A 64 5.10 5.65 -5.12
N ILE A 65 4.26 6.18 -6.01
CA ILE A 65 3.25 7.20 -5.68
C ILE A 65 1.90 6.73 -6.22
N LEU A 66 0.93 6.56 -5.33
CA LEU A 66 -0.43 6.16 -5.65
C LEU A 66 -1.40 7.29 -5.31
N GLY A 67 -2.12 7.78 -6.32
CA GLY A 67 -3.15 8.80 -6.18
C GLY A 67 -4.37 8.36 -5.37
N CYS A 68 -5.28 9.29 -5.11
CA CYS A 68 -6.50 9.02 -4.35
C CYS A 68 -7.36 7.95 -5.05
N ASP A 69 -8.02 7.11 -4.26
CA ASP A 69 -8.94 6.07 -4.76
C ASP A 69 -8.26 5.05 -5.71
N PHE A 70 -6.95 4.88 -5.60
CA PHE A 70 -6.22 3.83 -6.33
C PHE A 70 -6.54 2.44 -5.78
N GLU A 71 -6.81 1.47 -6.66
CA GLU A 71 -7.05 0.07 -6.30
C GLU A 71 -6.08 -0.87 -7.02
N TRP A 72 -5.41 -1.75 -6.26
CA TRP A 72 -4.71 -2.91 -6.80
C TRP A 72 -5.14 -4.16 -6.05
N SER A 73 -5.65 -5.14 -6.78
CA SER A 73 -5.91 -6.47 -6.24
C SER A 73 -5.29 -7.58 -7.08
N GLY A 74 -4.84 -8.64 -6.42
CA GLY A 74 -4.42 -9.87 -7.06
C GLY A 74 -2.91 -10.03 -7.22
N THR A 75 -2.53 -11.28 -7.44
CA THR A 75 -1.16 -11.76 -7.47
C THR A 75 -0.53 -11.41 -8.82
N TYR A 76 0.47 -10.53 -8.82
CA TYR A 76 1.32 -10.34 -10.00
C TYR A 76 2.16 -11.61 -10.21
N PRO A 77 2.21 -12.18 -11.43
CA PRO A 77 2.83 -13.48 -11.68
C PRO A 77 4.32 -13.52 -11.30
N ASP A 78 5.00 -12.38 -11.37
CA ASP A 78 6.41 -12.28 -10.99
C ASP A 78 6.56 -11.79 -9.54
N ALA A 79 7.33 -12.53 -8.74
CA ALA A 79 7.81 -12.03 -7.46
C ALA A 79 8.95 -11.03 -7.68
N GLY A 80 8.97 -9.93 -6.94
CA GLY A 80 10.02 -8.94 -7.09
C GLY A 80 9.70 -7.60 -6.45
N VAL A 81 10.31 -6.54 -7.01
CA VAL A 81 10.08 -5.16 -6.61
C VAL A 81 9.38 -4.44 -7.76
N VAL A 82 8.34 -3.67 -7.45
CA VAL A 82 7.64 -2.81 -8.42
C VAL A 82 7.74 -1.35 -8.01
N GLN A 83 7.91 -0.49 -9.01
CA GLN A 83 7.74 0.96 -8.91
C GLN A 83 6.55 1.38 -9.75
N ILE A 84 5.65 2.18 -9.18
CA ILE A 84 4.50 2.72 -9.88
C ILE A 84 4.26 4.18 -9.50
N VAL A 85 3.98 4.99 -10.50
CA VAL A 85 3.48 6.36 -10.34
C VAL A 85 2.16 6.43 -11.09
N ALA A 86 1.07 6.51 -10.34
CA ALA A 86 -0.27 6.56 -10.89
C ALA A 86 -1.07 7.69 -10.23
N GLY A 87 -1.82 8.42 -11.03
CA GLY A 87 -2.75 9.44 -10.54
C GLY A 87 -3.99 8.82 -9.88
N ASP A 88 -5.00 9.63 -9.66
CA ASP A 88 -6.20 9.21 -8.94
C ASP A 88 -7.06 8.22 -9.76
N HIS A 89 -7.92 7.46 -9.09
CA HIS A 89 -8.95 6.59 -9.69
C HIS A 89 -8.42 5.51 -10.66
N ASN A 90 -7.19 5.06 -10.47
CA ASN A 90 -6.63 3.95 -11.24
C ASN A 90 -6.98 2.60 -10.59
N LYS A 91 -7.19 1.58 -11.43
CA LYS A 91 -7.48 0.22 -10.99
C LYS A 91 -6.61 -0.79 -11.74
N ILE A 92 -5.91 -1.63 -10.98
CA ILE A 92 -5.11 -2.75 -11.47
C ILE A 92 -5.67 -4.03 -10.86
N SER A 93 -5.87 -5.06 -11.68
CA SER A 93 -6.43 -6.33 -11.21
C SER A 93 -5.78 -7.49 -11.97
N PHE A 94 -5.27 -8.46 -11.22
CA PHE A 94 -4.74 -9.71 -11.73
C PHE A 94 -5.62 -10.86 -11.24
N TYR A 95 -5.83 -11.86 -12.10
CA TYR A 95 -6.69 -13.02 -11.87
C TYR A 95 -5.91 -14.32 -11.98
#